data_AF-A0A917DEX1-F1
#
_entry.id   AF-A0A917DEX1-F1
#
_cell.length_a   1.000
_cell.length_b   1.000
_cell.length_c   1.000
_cell.angle_alpha   90.00
_cell.angle_beta   90.00
_cell.angle_gamma   90.00
#
_symmetry.space_group_name_H-M   'P 1'
#
loop_
_entity.id
_entity.type
_entity.pdbx_description
1 polymer ?
#
loop_
_entity_poly.entity_id
_entity_poly.type
_entity_poly.pdbx_seq_one_letter_code
_entity_poly.pdbx_strand_id
1 'polypeptide(L)'
;MGTLYAIGVSSGDIGAAIAEAIIHDIRVNGLGIQGFPQITVSHPSKDAFSIRLTFDSYTSDLTITADEAKRAVATMKAGRGHDDCIFRRVQDAAVELEAAHMRNVQGG
;
A
#
# COMPACT_ATOMS: atom_id res chain seq x y z
N MET A 1 -8.94 -20.06 1.66
CA MET A 1 -8.56 -20.17 0.24
C MET A 1 -8.86 -18.85 -0.43
N GLY A 2 -7.85 -17.99 -0.61
CA GLY A 2 -8.02 -16.66 -1.21
C GLY A 2 -8.17 -16.78 -2.72
N THR A 3 -9.30 -16.31 -3.23
CA THR A 3 -9.72 -16.59 -4.60
C THR A 3 -8.88 -15.79 -5.60
N LEU A 4 -8.11 -16.49 -6.44
CA LEU A 4 -7.62 -15.97 -7.72
C LEU A 4 -8.85 -15.56 -8.55
N TYR A 5 -9.21 -14.28 -8.59
CA TYR A 5 -10.27 -13.80 -9.49
C TYR A 5 -9.69 -13.00 -10.66
N ALA A 6 -10.15 -13.39 -11.86
CA ALA A 6 -10.26 -12.71 -13.17
C ALA A 6 -9.14 -11.83 -13.75
N ILE A 7 -8.23 -11.27 -12.95
CA ILE A 7 -7.23 -10.30 -13.39
C ILE A 7 -5.80 -10.83 -13.37
N GLY A 8 -5.61 -12.09 -12.96
CA GLY A 8 -4.31 -12.77 -12.98
C GLY A 8 -3.32 -12.35 -11.89
N VAL A 9 -3.76 -11.59 -10.88
CA VAL A 9 -2.94 -11.18 -9.73
C VAL A 9 -3.67 -11.49 -8.43
N SER A 10 -2.93 -11.94 -7.41
CA SER A 10 -3.48 -12.26 -6.09
C SER A 10 -3.45 -11.05 -5.15
N SER A 11 -4.27 -11.05 -4.09
CA SER A 11 -4.21 -10.02 -3.03
C SER A 11 -2.82 -9.93 -2.40
N GLY A 12 -2.10 -11.06 -2.31
CA GLY A 12 -0.72 -11.10 -1.84
C GLY A 12 0.25 -10.40 -2.81
N ASP A 13 0.09 -10.59 -4.12
CA ASP A 13 0.88 -9.85 -5.12
C ASP A 13 0.64 -8.34 -5.02
N ILE A 14 -0.62 -7.94 -4.86
CA ILE A 14 -0.98 -6.53 -4.70
C ILE A 14 -0.35 -5.98 -3.42
N GLY A 15 -0.49 -6.69 -2.30
CA GLY A 15 0.14 -6.30 -1.03
C GLY A 15 1.65 -6.15 -1.15
N ALA A 16 2.32 -7.05 -1.87
CA ALA A 16 3.75 -6.96 -2.13
C ALA A 16 4.11 -5.73 -2.99
N ALA A 17 3.29 -5.40 -4.00
CA ALA A 17 3.53 -4.21 -4.83
C ALA A 17 3.36 -2.90 -4.03
N ILE A 18 2.40 -2.87 -3.10
CA ILE A 18 2.25 -1.75 -2.15
C ILE A 18 3.45 -1.69 -1.21
N ALA A 19 3.91 -2.84 -0.69
CA ALA A 19 5.08 -2.89 0.17
C ALA A 19 6.34 -2.37 -0.54
N GLU A 20 6.55 -2.72 -1.81
CA GLU A 20 7.66 -2.24 -2.63
C GLU A 20 7.61 -0.71 -2.80
N ALA A 21 6.42 -0.14 -3.02
CA ALA A 21 6.23 1.31 -3.06
C ALA A 21 6.60 1.98 -1.73
N ILE A 22 6.15 1.43 -0.60
CA ILE A 22 6.51 1.95 0.74
C ILE A 22 8.02 1.82 0.95
N ILE A 23 8.63 0.66 0.68
CA ILE A 23 10.08 0.46 0.84
C ILE A 23 10.89 1.43 -0.02
N HIS A 24 10.43 1.69 -1.26
CA HIS A 24 11.08 2.68 -2.11
C HIS A 24 11.02 4.08 -1.49
N ASP A 25 9.85 4.49 -1.00
CA ASP A 25 9.69 5.78 -0.32
C ASP A 25 10.60 5.89 0.90
N ILE A 26 10.68 4.84 1.73
CA ILE A 26 11.59 4.77 2.88
C ILE A 26 13.06 4.95 2.46
N ARG A 27 13.48 4.35 1.35
CA ARG A 27 14.87 4.46 0.87
C ARG A 27 15.21 5.88 0.41
N VAL A 28 14.22 6.63 -0.11
CA VAL A 28 14.44 7.96 -0.67
C VAL A 28 14.21 9.07 0.36
N ASN A 29 13.11 8.99 1.11
CA ASN A 29 12.63 10.04 2.01
C ASN A 29 12.75 9.68 3.50
N GLY A 30 13.02 8.41 3.82
CA GLY A 30 12.97 7.89 5.19
C GLY A 30 11.54 7.61 5.64
N LEU A 31 11.37 6.67 6.58
CA LEU A 31 10.09 6.47 7.28
C LEU A 31 10.12 7.23 8.60
N GLY A 32 9.12 8.07 8.89
CA GLY A 32 8.96 8.66 10.22
C GLY A 32 8.19 7.77 11.20
N ILE A 33 7.73 6.59 10.77
CA ILE A 33 7.06 5.58 11.60
C ILE A 33 8.10 4.60 12.16
N GLN A 34 8.03 4.29 13.47
CA GLN A 34 8.88 3.28 14.13
C GLN A 34 8.43 1.84 13.86
N GLY A 35 8.37 1.46 12.59
CA GLY A 35 8.03 0.10 12.16
C GLY A 35 7.43 0.08 10.76
N PHE A 36 7.00 -1.09 10.31
CA PHE A 36 6.41 -1.24 8.97
C PHE A 36 4.90 -1.43 9.09
N PRO A 37 4.07 -0.66 8.34
CA PRO A 37 2.63 -0.80 8.43
C PRO A 37 2.18 -2.16 7.92
N GLN A 38 1.16 -2.73 8.57
CA GLN A 38 0.45 -3.89 8.07
C GLN A 38 -0.37 -3.48 6.84
N ILE A 39 -0.23 -4.24 5.75
CA ILE A 39 -0.97 -4.03 4.51
C ILE A 39 -2.09 -5.07 4.43
N THR A 40 -3.33 -4.60 4.35
CA THR A 40 -4.50 -5.45 4.13
C THR A 40 -5.15 -5.10 2.80
N VAL A 41 -5.35 -6.10 1.94
CA VAL A 41 -5.99 -5.91 0.63
C VAL A 41 -7.37 -6.58 0.67
N SER A 42 -8.40 -5.80 0.32
CA SER A 42 -9.79 -6.23 0.24
C SER A 42 -10.39 -5.89 -1.12
N HIS A 43 -11.40 -6.64 -1.54
CA HIS A 43 -11.99 -6.54 -2.88
C HIS A 43 -13.46 -6.09 -2.76
N PRO A 44 -13.73 -4.77 -2.66
CA PRO A 44 -15.09 -4.27 -2.57
C PRO A 44 -15.89 -4.50 -3.85
N SER A 45 -15.23 -4.63 -5.01
CA SER A 45 -15.86 -4.93 -6.29
C SER A 45 -14.90 -5.70 -7.22
N LYS A 46 -15.36 -6.06 -8.43
CA LYS A 46 -14.51 -6.71 -9.44
C LYS A 46 -13.46 -5.78 -10.05
N ASP A 47 -13.73 -4.48 -10.05
CA ASP A 47 -12.91 -3.48 -10.76
C ASP A 47 -12.04 -2.64 -9.82
N ALA A 48 -12.16 -2.85 -8.51
CA ALA A 48 -11.45 -2.06 -7.50
C ALA A 48 -10.96 -2.90 -6.32
N PHE A 49 -9.79 -2.51 -5.81
CA PHE A 49 -9.13 -3.06 -4.63
C PHE A 49 -9.03 -1.95 -3.58
N SER A 50 -9.46 -2.24 -2.36
CA SER A 50 -9.24 -1.37 -1.21
C SER A 50 -8.03 -1.89 -0.44
N ILE A 51 -7.07 -1.00 -0.23
CA ILE A 51 -5.83 -1.24 0.49
C ILE A 51 -5.92 -0.45 1.79
N ARG A 52 -5.71 -1.14 2.90
CA ARG A 52 -5.61 -0.54 4.22
C ARG A 52 -4.18 -0.69 4.74
N LEU A 53 -3.58 0.43 5.11
CA LEU A 53 -2.35 0.49 5.88
C LEU A 53 -2.71 0.64 7.36
N THR A 54 -2.17 -0.21 8.22
CA THR A 54 -2.40 -0.16 9.66
C THR A 54 -1.07 -0.10 10.40
N PHE A 55 -0.96 0.82 11.36
CA PHE A 55 0.15 0.84 12.32
C PHE A 55 -0.42 1.17 13.70
N ASP A 56 -0.16 0.31 14.70
CA ASP A 56 -0.84 0.32 16.00
C ASP A 56 -2.37 0.33 15.85
N SER A 57 -3.01 1.43 16.27
CA SER A 57 -4.45 1.68 16.18
C SER A 57 -4.83 2.62 15.04
N TYR A 58 -3.86 3.09 14.25
CA TYR A 58 -4.08 4.01 13.15
C TYR A 58 -4.23 3.27 11.84
N THR A 59 -5.12 3.77 10.99
CA THR A 59 -5.37 3.22 9.67
C THR A 59 -5.44 4.34 8.64
N SER A 60 -4.89 4.10 7.45
CA SER A 60 -5.18 4.89 6.26
C SER A 60 -5.61 3.92 5.14
N ASP A 61 -6.61 4.32 4.36
CA ASP A 61 -7.21 3.52 3.31
C ASP A 61 -7.02 4.21 1.96
N LEU A 62 -6.64 3.43 0.93
CA LEU A 62 -6.65 3.86 -0.45
C LEU A 62 -7.36 2.84 -1.34
N THR A 63 -7.82 3.30 -2.49
CA THR A 63 -8.44 2.42 -3.50
C THR A 63 -7.64 2.51 -4.81
N ILE A 64 -7.42 1.35 -5.43
CA ILE A 64 -6.83 1.23 -6.75
C ILE A 64 -7.75 0.43 -7.68
N THR A 65 -7.69 0.72 -8.97
CA THR A 65 -8.43 -0.06 -9.97
C THR A 65 -7.75 -1.39 -10.25
N ALA A 66 -8.47 -2.32 -10.86
CA ALA A 66 -7.92 -3.58 -11.33
C ALA A 66 -6.75 -3.42 -12.30
N ASP A 67 -6.78 -2.41 -13.17
CA ASP A 67 -5.69 -2.16 -14.12
C ASP A 67 -4.48 -1.53 -13.44
N GLU A 68 -4.68 -0.67 -12.45
CA GLU A 68 -3.61 -0.17 -11.58
C GLU A 68 -2.95 -1.32 -10.82
N ALA A 69 -3.74 -2.23 -10.23
CA ALA A 69 -3.23 -3.40 -9.54
C ALA A 69 -2.37 -4.29 -10.45
N LYS A 70 -2.83 -4.56 -11.68
CA LYS A 70 -2.05 -5.34 -12.66
C LYS A 70 -0.73 -4.67 -13.00
N ARG A 71 -0.73 -3.36 -13.27
CA ARG A 71 0.48 -2.61 -13.62
C ARG A 71 1.48 -2.56 -12.46
N ALA A 72 0.98 -2.31 -11.25
CA ALA A 72 1.80 -2.31 -10.04
C ALA A 72 2.48 -3.66 -9.80
N VAL A 73 1.71 -4.75 -9.87
CA VAL A 73 2.24 -6.11 -9.72
C VAL A 73 3.23 -6.46 -10.83
N ALA A 74 2.94 -6.10 -12.08
CA ALA A 74 3.84 -6.36 -13.20
C ALA A 74 5.18 -5.60 -13.05
N THR A 75 5.13 -4.34 -12.62
CA THR A 75 6.31 -3.49 -12.41
C THR A 75 7.19 -4.04 -11.28
N MET A 76 6.56 -4.41 -10.15
CA MET A 76 7.24 -5.07 -9.04
C MET A 76 7.90 -6.39 -9.48
N LYS A 77 7.14 -7.27 -10.15
CA LYS A 77 7.67 -8.58 -10.62
C LYS A 77 8.78 -8.44 -11.65
N ALA A 78 8.78 -7.38 -12.44
CA ALA A 78 9.84 -7.07 -13.40
C ALA A 78 11.11 -6.48 -12.74
N GLY A 79 11.11 -6.27 -11.41
CA GLY A 79 12.23 -5.67 -10.69
C GLY A 79 12.47 -4.20 -11.03
N ARG A 80 11.45 -3.50 -11.54
CA ARG A 80 11.52 -2.08 -11.92
C ARG A 80 11.18 -1.13 -10.78
N GLY A 81 10.97 -1.66 -9.57
CA GLY A 81 10.55 -0.91 -8.40
C GLY A 81 9.03 -0.82 -8.30
N HIS A 82 8.50 0.40 -8.26
CA HIS A 82 7.09 0.70 -8.01
C HIS A 82 6.39 1.27 -9.25
N ASP A 83 5.06 1.25 -9.24
CA ASP A 83 4.25 1.90 -10.27
C ASP A 83 3.95 3.35 -9.90
N ASP A 84 4.34 4.28 -10.76
CA ASP A 84 4.21 5.73 -10.55
C ASP A 84 2.75 6.17 -10.37
N CYS A 85 1.79 5.46 -10.98
CA CYS A 85 0.37 5.84 -10.90
C CYS A 85 -0.22 5.61 -9.51
N ILE A 86 0.27 4.62 -8.77
CA ILE A 86 -0.19 4.35 -7.40
C ILE A 86 0.77 4.88 -6.34
N PHE A 87 2.05 5.09 -6.68
CA PHE A 87 3.09 5.45 -5.71
C PHE A 87 2.72 6.67 -4.88
N ARG A 88 2.27 7.76 -5.52
CA ARG A 88 1.89 8.98 -4.81
C ARG A 88 0.75 8.74 -3.80
N ARG A 89 -0.25 7.93 -4.17
CA ARG A 89 -1.36 7.59 -3.25
C ARG A 89 -0.90 6.71 -2.09
N VAL A 90 0.05 5.81 -2.33
CA VAL A 90 0.65 4.98 -1.27
C VAL A 90 1.47 5.84 -0.32
N GLN A 91 2.25 6.78 -0.86
CA GLN A 91 3.02 7.75 -0.08
C GLN A 91 2.10 8.64 0.76
N ASP A 92 1.06 9.22 0.17
CA ASP A 92 0.10 10.05 0.89
C ASP A 92 -0.56 9.25 2.05
N ALA A 93 -0.95 8.00 1.81
CA ALA A 93 -1.51 7.13 2.85
C ALA A 93 -0.51 6.79 3.97
N ALA A 94 0.78 6.62 3.63
CA ALA A 94 1.83 6.39 4.63
C ALA A 94 2.10 7.66 5.47
N VAL A 95 2.13 8.83 4.83
CA VAL A 95 2.29 10.13 5.51
C VAL A 95 1.10 10.43 6.42
N GLU A 96 -0.13 10.14 5.99
CA GLU A 96 -1.32 10.27 6.84
C GLU A 96 -1.23 9.38 8.08
N LEU A 97 -0.76 8.14 7.90
CA LEU A 97 -0.57 7.18 8.99
C LEU A 97 0.50 7.67 9.99
N GLU A 98 1.60 8.22 9.48
CA GLU A 98 2.66 8.84 10.29
C GLU A 98 2.13 10.04 11.07
N ALA A 99 1.45 10.97 10.40
CA ALA A 99 0.90 12.16 11.02
C ALA A 99 -0.14 11.82 12.10
N ALA A 100 -0.94 10.75 11.90
CA ALA A 100 -1.87 10.25 12.90
C ALA A 100 -1.13 9.70 14.14
N HIS A 101 -0.05 8.93 13.93
CA HIS A 101 0.78 8.41 15.01
C HIS A 101 1.50 9.53 15.78
N MET A 102 2.18 10.46 15.10
CA MET A 102 2.98 11.52 15.73
C MET A 102 2.14 12.51 16.55
N ARG A 103 0.92 12.85 16.10
CA ARG A 103 0.01 13.73 16.85
C ARG A 103 -0.31 13.20 18.25
N ASN A 104 -0.39 11.88 18.39
CA ASN A 104 -0.68 11.25 19.69
C ASN A 104 0.57 11.03 20.53
N VAL A 105 1.75 10.89 19.92
CA VAL A 105 3.03 10.81 20.66
C VAL A 105 3.43 12.15 21.29
N GLN A 106 3.11 13.29 20.65
CA GLN A 106 3.44 14.62 21.18
C GLN A 106 2.41 15.19 22.18
N GLY A 107 1.21 14.57 22.27
CA GLY A 107 0.14 14.99 23.18
C GLY A 107 -0.01 14.15 24.45
N GLY A 108 0.89 13.19 24.67
CA GLY A 108 0.89 12.27 25.83
C GLY A 108 1.92 12.62 26.89
#